data_AF-A0A2D6NW20-F1
#
_entry.id   AF-A0A2D6NW20-F1
#
_cell.length_a   1.000
_cell.length_b   1.000
_cell.length_c   1.000
_cell.angle_alpha   90.00
_cell.angle_beta   90.00
_cell.angle_gamma   90.00
#
_symmetry.space_group_name_H-M   'P 1'
#
loop_
_entity.id
_entity.type
_entity.pdbx_description
1 polymer ?
#
loop_
_entity_poly.entity_id
_entity_poly.type
_entity_poly.pdbx_seq_one_letter_code
_entity_poly.pdbx_strand_id
1 'polypeptide(L)' 'MKIKELRKKTSKELEKILVELEEKLGKLRFDKDKEIKNHREIRMTRKQIARIKTLIIEKNEQKN' A
#
# COMPACT_ATOMS: atom_id res chain seq x y z
N MET A 1 -7.41 4.82 0.96
CA MET A 1 -7.77 4.18 2.26
C MET A 1 -7.44 5.09 3.42
N LYS A 2 -8.30 5.10 4.45
CA LYS A 2 -8.05 5.80 5.71
C LYS A 2 -7.19 4.92 6.63
N ILE A 3 -6.23 5.53 7.33
CA ILE A 3 -5.30 4.82 8.25
C ILE A 3 -6.04 4.04 9.35
N LYS A 4 -7.18 4.55 9.83
CA LYS A 4 -7.99 3.91 10.88
C LYS A 4 -8.49 2.53 10.48
N GLU A 5 -8.80 2.30 9.20
CA GLU A 5 -9.27 1.01 8.69
C GLU A 5 -8.11 0.01 8.57
N LEU A 6 -6.92 0.48 8.16
CA LEU A 6 -5.73 -0.35 8.06
C LEU A 6 -5.26 -0.87 9.42
N ARG A 7 -5.38 -0.07 10.49
CA ARG A 7 -5.01 -0.50 11.85
C ARG A 7 -5.86 -1.64 12.39
N LYS A 8 -7.15 -1.70 12.01
CA LYS A 8 -8.09 -2.75 12.43
C LYS A 8 -7.83 -4.11 11.76
N LYS A 9 -7.11 -4.12 10.63
CA LYS A 9 -6.78 -5.36 9.92
C LYS A 9 -5.70 -6.16 10.62
N THR A 10 -5.69 -7.47 10.39
CA THR A 10 -4.64 -8.38 10.89
C THR A 10 -3.36 -8.25 10.05
N SER A 11 -2.21 -8.67 10.59
CA SER A 11 -0.93 -8.61 9.86
C SER A 11 -0.99 -9.37 8.52
N LYS A 12 -1.64 -10.55 8.50
CA LYS A 12 -1.85 -11.34 7.27
C LYS A 12 -2.70 -10.62 6.22
N GLU A 13 -3.73 -9.89 6.65
CA GLU A 13 -4.55 -9.10 5.72
C GLU A 13 -3.78 -7.88 5.18
N LEU A 14 -2.93 -7.27 6.02
CA LEU A 14 -2.08 -6.17 5.60
C LEU A 14 -1.04 -6.64 4.56
N GLU A 15 -0.47 -7.83 4.72
CA GLU A 15 0.42 -8.45 3.74
C GLU A 15 -0.29 -8.74 2.41
N LYS A 16 -1.51 -9.28 2.43
CA LYS A 16 -2.29 -9.50 1.20
C LYS A 16 -2.53 -8.19 0.44
N ILE A 17 -2.98 -7.15 1.15
CA ILE A 17 -3.21 -5.83 0.55
C ILE A 17 -1.91 -5.22 0.04
N LEU A 18 -0.78 -5.47 0.71
CA LEU A 18 0.53 -5.01 0.27
C LEU A 18 0.88 -5.59 -1.10
N VAL A 19 0.72 -6.91 -1.28
CA VAL A 19 0.99 -7.59 -2.56
C VAL A 19 0.09 -7.04 -3.68
N GLU A 20 -1.21 -6.91 -3.41
CA GLU A 20 -2.16 -6.34 -4.39
C GLU A 20 -1.79 -4.92 -4.82
N LEU A 21 -1.33 -4.08 -3.89
CA LEU A 21 -0.91 -2.71 -4.18
C LEU A 21 0.42 -2.65 -4.94
N GLU A 22 1.35 -3.58 -4.68
CA GLU A 22 2.61 -3.68 -5.42
C GLU A 22 2.38 -4.14 -6.86
N GLU A 23 1.50 -5.12 -7.08
CA GLU A 23 1.05 -5.52 -8.42
C GLU A 23 0.35 -4.37 -9.16
N LYS A 24 -0.57 -3.66 -8.48
CA LYS A 24 -1.23 -2.48 -9.03
C LYS A 24 -0.22 -1.40 -9.41
N LEU A 25 0.80 -1.18 -8.57
CA LEU A 25 1.87 -0.23 -8.86
C LEU A 25 2.68 -0.65 -10.10
N GLY A 26 2.93 -1.95 -10.28
CA GLY A 26 3.56 -2.51 -11.47
C GLY A 26 2.77 -2.20 -12.74
N LYS A 27 1.46 -2.48 -12.73
CA LYS A 27 0.55 -2.16 -13.85
C LYS A 27 0.52 -0.66 -14.15
N LEU A 28 0.36 0.18 -13.12
CA LEU A 28 0.36 1.64 -13.27
C LEU A 28 1.68 2.20 -13.80
N ARG A 29 2.81 1.56 -13.51
CA ARG A 29 4.12 1.96 -14.05
C ARG A 29 4.26 1.60 -15.52
N PHE A 30 3.68 0.47 -15.94
CA PHE A 30 3.65 0.05 -17.33
C PHE A 30 2.70 0.93 -18.16
N ASP A 31 1.53 1.29 -17.61
CA ASP A 31 0.53 2.15 -18.26
C ASP A 31 0.84 3.66 -18.16
N LYS A 32 2.04 4.03 -17.68
CA LYS A 32 2.38 5.41 -17.29
C LYS A 32 2.48 6.38 -18.47
N ASP A 33 2.69 5.90 -19.68
CA ASP A 33 2.93 6.75 -20.86
C ASP A 33 1.71 7.55 -21.34
N LYS A 34 0.51 7.30 -20.81
CA LYS A 34 -0.73 7.80 -21.44
C LYS A 34 -1.47 8.92 -20.71
N GLU A 35 -1.36 9.09 -19.39
CA GLU A 35 -2.21 10.08 -18.67
C GLU A 35 -1.62 10.68 -17.37
N ILE A 36 -1.91 11.97 -17.14
CA ILE A 36 -1.62 12.73 -15.91
C ILE A 36 -2.29 12.08 -14.67
N LYS A 37 -3.43 11.41 -14.86
CA LYS A 37 -4.14 10.69 -13.77
C LYS A 37 -3.29 9.56 -13.18
N ASN A 38 -2.54 8.84 -14.01
CA ASN A 38 -1.70 7.72 -13.57
C ASN A 38 -0.57 8.18 -12.64
N HIS A 39 -0.02 9.38 -12.85
CA HIS A 39 1.02 9.94 -11.98
C HIS A 39 0.55 10.17 -10.54
N ARG A 40 -0.67 10.73 -10.37
CA ARG A 40 -1.25 10.95 -9.05
C ARG A 40 -1.56 9.63 -8.37
N GLU A 41 -2.08 8.66 -9.11
CA GLU A 41 -2.40 7.34 -8.59
C GLU A 41 -1.15 6.56 -8.17
N ILE A 42 -0.07 6.58 -8.96
CA ILE A 42 1.24 6.02 -8.59
C ILE A 42 1.73 6.62 -7.26
N ARG A 43 1.64 7.95 -7.10
CA ARG A 43 2.06 8.61 -5.85
C ARG A 43 1.20 8.17 -4.67
N MET A 44 -0.11 8.02 -4.86
CA MET A 44 -1.03 7.55 -3.82
C MET A 44 -0.75 6.10 -3.43
N THR A 45 -0.61 5.21 -4.42
CA THR A 45 -0.31 3.79 -4.22
C THR A 45 1.02 3.61 -3.46
N ARG A 46 2.08 4.35 -3.85
CA ARG A 46 3.37 4.34 -3.11
C ARG A 46 3.22 4.75 -1.65
N LYS A 47 2.43 5.81 -1.37
CA LYS A 47 2.16 6.25 0.01
C LYS A 47 1.36 5.21 0.80
N GLN A 48 0.43 4.50 0.16
CA GLN A 48 -0.32 3.43 0.81
C GLN A 48 0.56 2.24 1.16
N ILE A 49 1.43 1.81 0.24
CA ILE A 49 2.43 0.76 0.47
C ILE A 49 3.31 1.11 1.68
N ALA A 50 3.86 2.33 1.72
CA ALA A 50 4.70 2.77 2.83
C ALA A 50 3.96 2.71 4.18
N ARG A 51 2.71 3.20 4.23
CA ARG A 51 1.89 3.15 5.44
C ARG A 51 1.61 1.72 5.91
N ILE A 52 1.34 0.80 4.98
CA ILE A 52 1.09 -0.60 5.32
C ILE A 52 2.36 -1.25 5.87
N LYS A 53 3.52 -1.01 5.24
CA LYS A 53 4.82 -1.50 5.74
C LYS A 53 5.10 -0.99 7.15
N THR A 54 4.88 0.31 7.41
CA THR A 54 5.00 0.89 8.75
C THR A 54 4.07 0.21 9.76
N LEU A 55 2.80 -0.03 9.41
CA LEU A 55 1.85 -0.69 10.31
C LEU A 55 2.20 -2.15 10.61
N ILE A 56 2.77 -2.87 9.64
CA ILE A 56 3.27 -4.24 9.86
C ILE A 56 4.42 -4.22 10.86
N ILE A 57 5.36 -3.28 10.71
CA ILE A 57 6.49 -3.12 11.64
C ILE A 57 5.98 -2.74 13.05
N GLU A 58 5.11 -1.73 13.16
CA GLU A 58 4.50 -1.32 14.44
C GLU A 58 3.82 -2.51 15.16
N LYS A 59 3.10 -3.37 14.42
CA LYS A 59 2.44 -4.55 14.98
C LYS A 59 3.42 -5.67 15.37
N ASN A 60 4.56 -5.77 14.71
CA ASN A 60 5.60 -6.74 15.04
C ASN A 60 6.41 -6.28 16.26
N GLU A 61 6.69 -4.98 16.39
CA GLU A 61 7.36 -4.39 17.56
C GLU A 61 6.47 -4.47 18.82
N GLN A 62 5.16 -4.26 18.71
CA GLN A 62 4.22 -4.40 19.85
C GLN A 62 4.06 -5.83 20.36
N LYS A 63 4.54 -6.84 19.62
CA LYS A 63 4.50 -8.25 20.02
C LYS A 63 5.73 -8.71 20.79
N ASN A 64 6.80 -7.90 20.81
CA ASN A 64 8.01 -8.13 21.61
C ASN A 64 7.92 -7.38 22.93
#